data_AF-A0A0R0FE54-F1
#
_entry.id   AF-A0A0R0FE54-F1
#
_cell.length_a   1.000
_cell.length_b   1.000
_cell.length_c   1.000
_cell.angle_alpha   90.00
_cell.angle_beta   90.00
_cell.angle_gamma   90.00
#
_symmetry.space_group_name_H-M   'P 1'
#
loop_
_entity.id
_entity.type
_entity.pdbx_description
1 polymer ?
#
loop_
_entity_poly.entity_id
_entity_poly.type
_entity_poly.pdbx_seq_one_letter_code
_entity_poly.pdbx_strand_id
1 'polypeptide(L)' 'MHGITHMDAALDAMRPLGFRTQLILRTVNELLDELLQVYGGNQGWCFIEEAYYKLLMEALLSKQQGSAEYKVGMELTK' A
#
# COMPACT_ATOMS: atom_id res chain seq x y z
N MET A 1 15.34 14.46 19.05
CA MET A 1 15.31 13.52 17.91
C MET A 1 13.88 13.01 17.86
N HIS A 2 13.03 13.55 16.99
CA HIS A 2 11.73 12.91 16.78
C HIS A 2 12.04 11.58 16.10
N GLY A 3 11.77 10.47 16.79
CA GLY A 3 11.99 9.14 16.23
C GLY A 3 11.28 9.03 14.88
N ILE A 4 11.90 8.34 13.93
CA ILE A 4 11.26 8.06 12.63
C ILE A 4 9.99 7.29 12.94
N THR A 5 8.84 7.86 12.61
CA THR A 5 7.58 7.15 12.75
C THR A 5 7.48 6.09 11.66
N HIS A 6 6.70 5.03 11.88
CA HIS A 6 6.44 4.03 10.83
C HIS A 6 5.87 4.68 9.55
N MET A 7 5.11 5.76 9.71
CA MET A 7 4.59 6.55 8.59
C MET A 7 5.70 7.27 7.82
N ASP A 8 6.69 7.83 8.51
CA ASP A 8 7.86 8.45 7.89
C ASP A 8 8.68 7.41 7.12
N ALA A 9 8.88 6.22 7.70
CA ALA A 9 9.58 5.11 7.05
C ALA A 9 8.86 4.64 5.78
N ALA A 10 7.53 4.51 5.82
CA ALA A 10 6.72 4.19 4.65
C ALA A 10 6.81 5.27 3.55
N LEU A 11 6.84 6.55 3.93
CA LEU A 11 7.05 7.65 2.99
C LEU A 11 8.44 7.59 2.34
N ASP A 12 9.48 7.35 3.13
CA ASP A 12 10.86 7.23 2.64
C ASP A 12 11.05 6.04 1.70
N ALA A 13 10.33 4.93 1.93
CA ALA A 13 10.36 3.76 1.06
C ALA A 13 9.61 3.99 -0.28
N MET A 14 8.46 4.68 -0.25
CA MET A 14 7.56 4.75 -1.41
C MET A 14 7.72 6.02 -2.26
N ARG A 15 8.19 7.13 -1.70
CA ARG A 15 8.43 8.37 -2.47
C ARG A 15 9.45 8.18 -3.59
N PRO A 16 10.59 7.50 -3.40
CA PRO A 16 11.56 7.25 -4.47
C PRO A 16 10.98 6.44 -5.64
N LEU A 17 9.93 5.65 -5.39
CA LEU A 17 9.22 4.88 -6.41
C LEU A 17 8.20 5.72 -7.21
N GLY A 18 8.04 7.00 -6.88
CA GLY A 18 7.15 7.94 -7.60
C GLY A 18 5.73 8.02 -7.05
N PHE A 19 5.42 7.34 -5.94
CA PHE A 19 4.11 7.46 -5.30
C PHE A 19 3.96 8.81 -4.59
N ARG A 20 2.82 9.46 -4.78
CA ARG A 20 2.52 10.73 -4.10
C ARG A 20 2.28 10.50 -2.61
N THR A 21 2.82 11.38 -1.77
CA THR A 21 2.66 11.36 -0.29
C THR A 21 1.21 11.09 0.13
N GLN A 22 0.22 11.77 -0.45
CA GLN A 22 -1.19 11.59 -0.08
C GLN A 22 -1.71 10.18 -0.38
N LEU A 23 -1.28 9.58 -1.50
CA LEU A 23 -1.66 8.22 -1.86
C LEU A 23 -1.02 7.20 -0.91
N ILE A 24 0.24 7.41 -0.54
CA ILE A 24 0.95 6.57 0.45
C ILE A 24 0.21 6.61 1.79
N LEU A 25 0.00 7.81 2.34
CA LEU A 25 -0.66 8.00 3.64
C LEU A 25 -2.05 7.36 3.67
N ARG A 26 -2.86 7.58 2.62
CA ARG A 26 -4.20 6.99 2.53
C ARG A 26 -4.12 5.46 2.52
N THR A 27 -3.24 4.89 1.69
CA THR A 27 -3.14 3.44 1.53
C THR A 27 -2.63 2.77 2.81
N VAL A 28 -1.68 3.39 3.51
CA VAL A 28 -1.20 2.89 4.81
C VAL A 28 -2.33 2.88 5.84
N ASN A 29 -3.11 3.96 5.94
CA ASN A 29 -4.24 3.99 6.89
C ASN A 29 -5.29 2.93 6.57
N GLU A 30 -5.65 2.75 5.29
CA GLU A 30 -6.60 1.70 4.89
C GLU A 30 -6.09 0.30 5.23
N LEU A 31 -4.80 0.01 4.97
CA LEU A 31 -4.20 -1.26 5.37
C LEU A 31 -4.19 -1.44 6.89
N LEU A 32 -3.90 -0.39 7.65
CA LEU A 32 -3.96 -0.46 9.12
C LEU A 32 -5.38 -0.72 9.61
N ASP A 33 -6.40 -0.08 9.03
CA ASP A 33 -7.80 -0.30 9.37
C ASP A 33 -8.25 -1.73 9.03
N GLU A 34 -7.80 -2.29 7.89
CA GLU A 34 -8.05 -3.67 7.49
C GLU A 34 -7.36 -4.67 8.43
N LEU A 35 -6.08 -4.44 8.74
CA LEU A 35 -5.29 -5.30 9.62
C LEU A 35 -5.75 -5.21 11.08
N LEU A 36 -6.23 -4.05 11.53
CA LEU A 36 -6.78 -3.86 12.87
C LEU A 36 -8.03 -4.72 13.07
N GLN A 37 -8.87 -4.84 12.05
CA GLN A 37 -10.08 -5.66 12.11
C GLN A 37 -9.77 -7.17 12.19
N VAL A 38 -8.68 -7.62 11.58
CA VAL A 38 -8.30 -9.04 11.54
C VAL A 38 -7.44 -9.44 12.74
N TYR A 39 -6.43 -8.63 13.09
CA TYR A 39 -5.38 -9.00 14.05
C TYR A 39 -5.46 -8.24 15.38
N GLY A 40 -6.11 -7.07 15.41
CA GLY A 40 -6.21 -6.22 16.59
C GLY A 40 -4.91 -5.49 16.96
N GLY A 41 -5.06 -4.24 17.40
CA GLY A 41 -3.95 -3.37 17.86
C GLY A 41 -2.92 -2.96 16.80
N ASN A 42 -1.75 -2.52 17.27
CA ASN A 42 -0.67 -1.97 16.44
C ASN A 42 0.18 -3.02 15.68
N GLN A 43 -0.21 -4.30 15.71
CA GLN A 43 0.53 -5.38 15.02
C GLN A 43 0.44 -5.27 13.49
N GLY A 44 -0.48 -4.45 12.96
CA GLY A 44 -0.61 -4.21 11.52
C GLY A 44 0.67 -3.72 10.85
N TRP A 45 1.50 -2.95 11.56
CA TRP A 45 2.77 -2.47 11.02
C TRP A 45 3.74 -3.59 10.65
N CYS A 46 3.78 -4.70 11.39
CA CYS A 46 4.64 -5.84 11.04
C CYS A 46 4.35 -6.34 9.62
N PHE A 47 3.08 -6.50 9.27
CA PHE A 47 2.68 -6.95 7.92
C PHE A 47 2.96 -5.90 6.82
N ILE A 48 2.88 -4.61 7.16
CA ILE A 48 3.18 -3.53 6.22
C ILE A 48 4.68 -3.42 5.97
N GLU A 49 5.51 -3.56 6.99
CA GLU A 49 6.97 -3.40 6.90
C GLU A 49 7.68 -4.67 6.43
N GLU A 50 7.01 -5.81 6.52
CA GLU A 50 7.49 -7.09 6.01
C GLU A 50 7.79 -7.05 4.50
N ALA A 51 8.76 -7.88 4.11
CA ALA A 51 9.16 -8.08 2.72
C ALA A 51 9.39 -6.77 1.94
N TYR A 52 9.99 -5.76 2.59
CA TYR A 52 10.29 -4.46 1.99
C TYR A 52 9.04 -3.73 1.48
N TYR A 53 8.03 -3.62 2.34
CA TYR A 53 6.77 -2.95 2.03
C TYR A 53 6.01 -3.55 0.85
N LYS A 54 6.14 -4.87 0.62
CA LYS A 54 5.49 -5.56 -0.50
C LYS A 54 3.98 -5.34 -0.51
N LEU A 55 3.31 -5.52 0.63
CA LEU A 55 1.86 -5.34 0.75
C LEU A 55 1.43 -3.91 0.41
N LEU A 56 2.14 -2.92 0.95
CA LEU A 56 1.89 -1.51 0.66
C LEU A 56 2.11 -1.20 -0.82
N MET A 57 3.18 -1.74 -1.43
CA MET A 57 3.48 -1.56 -2.84
C MET A 57 2.40 -2.17 -3.75
N GLU A 58 1.94 -3.39 -3.45
CA GLU A 58 0.85 -4.05 -4.17
C GLU A 58 -0.45 -3.25 -4.06
N ALA A 59 -0.79 -2.77 -2.86
CA ALA A 59 -1.96 -1.94 -2.64
C ALA A 59 -1.89 -0.60 -3.40
N LEU A 60 -0.72 0.04 -3.42
CA LEU A 60 -0.48 1.28 -4.17
C LEU A 60 -0.62 1.08 -5.68
N LEU A 61 -0.04 -0.01 -6.22
CA LEU A 61 -0.14 -0.36 -7.63
C LEU A 61 -1.59 -0.67 -8.02
N SER A 62 -2.32 -1.42 -7.19
CA SER A 62 -3.74 -1.72 -7.39
C SER A 62 -4.60 -0.44 -7.48
N LYS A 63 -4.31 0.56 -6.63
CA LYS A 63 -5.00 1.86 -6.67
C LYS A 63 -4.64 2.72 -7.88
N GLN A 64 -3.39 2.66 -8.35
CA GLN A 64 -2.99 3.36 -9.57
C GLN A 64 -3.59 2.73 -10.83
N GLN A 65 -3.78 1.41 -10.83
CA GLN A 65 -4.43 0.67 -11.90
C GLN A 65 -5.95 0.83 -11.93
N GLY A 66 -6.52 1.76 -11.12
CA GLY A 66 -7.95 1.94 -10.90
C GLY A 66 -8.81 1.48 -12.07
N SER A 67 -9.70 0.50 -11.82
CA SER A 67 -10.69 0.02 -12.79
C SER A 67 -10.14 -0.50 -14.13
N ALA A 68 -8.90 -0.97 -14.19
CA ALA A 68 -8.61 -2.10 -15.07
C ALA A 68 -9.31 -3.32 -14.45
N GLU A 69 -10.63 -3.40 -14.66
CA GLU A 69 -11.30 -4.70 -14.70
C GLU A 69 -10.31 -5.65 -15.35
N TYR A 70 -10.01 -6.76 -14.68
CA TYR A 70 -9.42 -7.89 -15.35
C TYR A 70 -10.46 -8.31 -16.42
N LYS A 71 -10.49 -7.61 -17.56
CA LYS A 71 -11.04 -8.15 -18.78
C LYS A 71 -10.01 -9.14 -19.30
N VAL A 72 -9.74 -10.18 -18.49
CA VAL A 72 -9.33 -11.47 -19.03
C VAL A 72 -10.59 -12.01 -19.70
N GLY A 73 -10.85 -11.49 -20.89
CA GLY A 73 -12.11 -11.68 -21.57
C GLY A 73 -12.21 -10.75 -22.77
N MET A 74 -11.66 -11.24 -23.88
CA MET A 74 -11.90 -10.79 -25.26
C MET A 74 -11.21 -9.45 -25.60
N GLU A 75 -10.35 -9.35 -26.61
CA GLU A 75 -10.71 -9.72 -27.96
C GLU A 75 -9.47 -9.80 -28.87
N LEU A 76 -9.00 -11.02 -29.14
CA LEU A 76 -8.23 -11.30 -30.36
C LEU A 76 -9.22 -11.32 -31.54
N THR A 77 -9.62 -10.14 -32.03
CA THR A 77 -10.20 -10.01 -33.37
C THR A 77 -9.89 -8.64 -33.95
N LYS A 78 -8.92 -8.56 -34.85
CA LYS A 78 -9.11 -8.71 -36.30
C LYS A 78 -7.77 -8.82 -37.00
#